data_AF-A0AAU5KS49-F1
#
_entry.id   AF-A0AAU5KS49-F1
#
_cell.length_a   1.000
_cell.length_b   1.000
_cell.length_c   1.000
_cell.angle_alpha   90.00
_cell.angle_beta   90.00
_cell.angle_gamma   90.00
#
_symmetry.space_group_name_H-M   'P 1'
#
loop_
_entity.id
_entity.type
_entity.pdbx_description
1 polymer ?
#
loop_
_entity_poly.entity_id
_entity_poly.type
_entity_poly.pdbx_seq_one_letter_code
_entity_poly.pdbx_strand_id
1 'polypeptide(L)'
;MGGRERPPRARTPRPGKGGGPARPRVDARVEIARLEGYLAWEAEVAAAERDAQAFAGRFPWLSPAEREDLERAYAADRLRYAEDVVDRAVERCRQLAARYRSECRRICARWAAVCLSVALAAALLAVVPVALRA
;
A
#
# COMPACT_ATOMS: atom_id res chain seq x y z
N MET A 1 -43.36 6.64 67.08
CA MET A 1 -41.92 6.52 66.80
C MET A 1 -41.75 5.71 65.52
N GLY A 2 -41.64 6.38 64.38
CA GLY A 2 -41.60 5.75 63.06
C GLY A 2 -40.21 5.88 62.43
N GLY A 3 -39.46 4.78 62.43
CA GLY A 3 -38.25 4.64 61.62
C GLY A 3 -38.62 4.20 60.22
N ARG A 4 -38.47 5.08 59.23
CA ARG A 4 -38.47 4.69 57.81
C ARG A 4 -37.04 4.80 57.31
N GLU A 5 -36.36 3.67 57.24
CA GLU A 5 -35.06 3.54 56.61
C GLU A 5 -35.17 3.85 55.11
N ARG A 6 -34.25 4.68 54.60
CA ARG A 6 -34.16 5.01 53.17
C ARG A 6 -33.41 3.89 52.45
N PRO A 7 -33.87 3.39 51.29
CA PRO A 7 -33.12 2.42 50.51
C PRO A 7 -31.84 3.04 49.90
N PRO A 8 -30.77 2.25 49.71
CA PRO A 8 -29.51 2.73 49.15
C PRO A 8 -29.67 3.12 47.68
N ARG A 9 -29.19 4.32 47.33
CA ARG A 9 -29.17 4.83 45.95
C ARG A 9 -28.27 3.94 45.09
N ALA A 10 -28.87 3.25 44.11
CA ALA A 10 -28.14 2.59 43.05
C ALA A 10 -27.22 3.60 42.35
N ARG A 11 -25.90 3.34 42.38
CA ARG A 11 -24.93 4.06 41.55
C ARG A 11 -25.27 3.82 40.09
N THR A 12 -25.78 4.83 39.41
CA THR A 12 -25.83 4.85 37.95
C THR A 12 -24.39 4.75 37.41
N PRO A 13 -24.10 3.87 36.44
CA PRO A 13 -22.79 3.82 35.82
C PRO A 13 -22.54 5.16 35.12
N ARG A 14 -21.40 5.77 35.43
CA ARG A 14 -20.91 6.97 34.75
C ARG A 14 -20.75 6.64 33.26
N PRO A 15 -21.27 7.43 32.30
CA PRO A 15 -21.01 7.17 30.89
C PRO A 15 -19.50 7.29 30.68
N GLY A 16 -18.89 6.18 30.24
CA GLY A 16 -17.47 6.13 29.93
C GLY A 16 -17.13 7.19 28.89
N LYS A 17 -16.39 8.22 29.32
CA LYS A 17 -15.63 9.09 28.44
C LYS A 17 -14.56 8.21 27.79
N GLY A 18 -14.72 7.86 26.51
CA GLY A 18 -13.64 7.23 25.74
C GLY A 18 -14.13 6.15 24.79
N GLY A 19 -14.89 6.53 23.77
CA GLY A 19 -15.33 5.62 22.73
C GLY A 19 -15.88 6.35 21.51
N GLY A 20 -15.27 7.48 21.14
CA GLY A 20 -15.47 7.97 19.77
C GLY A 20 -14.93 6.92 18.80
N PRO A 21 -15.58 6.67 17.66
CA PRO A 21 -15.08 5.70 16.69
C PRO A 21 -13.64 6.08 16.37
N ALA A 22 -12.70 5.18 16.67
CA ALA A 22 -11.32 5.34 16.28
C ALA A 22 -11.32 5.52 14.76
N ARG A 23 -11.17 6.76 14.28
CA ARG A 23 -10.94 7.02 12.86
C ARG A 23 -9.80 6.09 12.46
N PRO A 24 -9.95 5.29 11.40
CA PRO A 24 -8.86 4.44 10.94
C PRO A 24 -7.64 5.35 10.80
N ARG A 25 -6.56 5.03 11.51
CA ARG A 25 -5.30 5.75 11.35
C ARG A 25 -4.84 5.42 9.93
N VAL A 26 -5.22 6.28 9.00
CA VAL A 26 -4.74 6.23 7.64
C VAL A 26 -3.23 6.29 7.74
N ASP A 27 -2.56 5.31 7.14
CA ASP A 27 -1.11 5.26 7.17
C ASP A 27 -0.59 6.51 6.47
N ALA A 28 0.05 7.41 7.22
CA ALA A 28 0.54 8.68 6.71
C ALA A 28 1.46 8.48 5.49
N ARG A 29 2.16 7.34 5.41
CA ARG A 29 3.00 7.00 4.25
C ARG A 29 2.18 6.74 2.99
N VAL A 30 1.02 6.09 3.12
CA VAL A 30 0.13 5.81 1.99
C VAL A 30 -0.48 7.10 1.45
N GLU A 31 -0.86 8.03 2.33
CA GLU A 31 -1.38 9.34 1.92
C GLU A 31 -0.31 10.20 1.25
N ILE A 32 0.90 10.24 1.81
CA ILE A 32 2.02 10.96 1.18
C ILE A 32 2.32 10.38 -0.19
N ALA A 33 2.42 9.06 -0.34
CA ALA A 33 2.67 8.43 -1.64
C ALA A 33 1.57 8.73 -2.67
N ARG A 34 0.31 8.79 -2.25
CA ARG A 34 -0.81 9.19 -3.13
C ARG A 34 -0.68 10.65 -3.57
N LEU A 35 -0.33 11.54 -2.64
CA LEU A 35 -0.13 12.95 -2.95
C LEU A 35 1.06 13.16 -3.89
N GLU A 36 2.18 12.47 -3.65
CA GLU A 36 3.35 12.49 -4.54
C GLU A 36 2.99 11.99 -5.94
N GLY A 37 2.19 10.92 -6.05
CA GLY A 37 1.70 10.43 -7.34
C GLY A 37 0.82 11.44 -8.07
N TYR A 38 -0.07 12.12 -7.36
CA TYR A 38 -0.90 13.19 -7.93
C TYR A 38 -0.03 14.35 -8.43
N LEU A 39 0.91 14.82 -7.61
CA LEU A 39 1.79 15.94 -7.96
C LEU A 39 2.70 15.60 -9.14
N ALA A 40 3.21 14.36 -9.21
CA ALA A 40 3.98 13.89 -10.34
C ALA A 40 3.13 13.89 -11.62
N TRP A 41 1.88 13.41 -11.55
CA TRP A 41 0.99 13.42 -12.71
C TRP A 41 0.65 14.83 -13.19
N GLU A 42 0.32 15.75 -12.28
CA GLU A 42 0.09 17.16 -12.63
C GLU A 42 1.31 17.80 -13.30
N ALA A 43 2.52 17.46 -12.84
CA ALA A 43 3.76 17.93 -13.46
C ALA A 43 3.93 17.39 -14.89
N GLU A 44 3.56 16.13 -15.14
CA GLU A 44 3.57 15.52 -16.47
C GLU A 44 2.53 16.16 -17.41
N VAL A 45 1.32 16.45 -16.93
CA VAL A 45 0.30 17.19 -17.70
C VAL A 45 0.84 18.55 -18.13
N ALA A 46 1.36 19.33 -17.18
CA ALA A 46 1.92 20.64 -17.50
C ALA A 46 3.14 20.55 -18.43
N ALA A 47 3.94 19.49 -18.36
CA ALA A 47 5.05 19.24 -19.27
C ALA A 47 4.56 18.89 -20.68
N ALA A 48 3.56 18.01 -20.80
CA ALA A 48 2.98 17.62 -22.07
C ALA A 48 2.36 18.82 -22.81
N GLU A 49 1.67 19.71 -22.11
CA GLU A 49 1.13 20.95 -22.68
C GLU A 49 2.23 21.89 -23.18
N ARG A 50 3.29 22.11 -22.38
CA ARG A 50 4.44 22.94 -22.80
C ARG A 50 5.16 22.34 -24.01
N ASP A 51 5.39 21.03 -24.01
CA ASP A 51 6.01 20.32 -25.13
C ASP A 51 5.14 20.45 -26.40
N ALA A 52 3.82 20.34 -26.25
CA ALA A 52 2.86 20.48 -27.34
C ALA A 52 2.91 21.88 -27.96
N GLN A 53 2.88 22.92 -27.13
CA GLN A 53 2.97 24.31 -27.60
C GLN A 53 4.30 24.59 -28.29
N ALA A 54 5.41 24.10 -27.73
CA ALA A 54 6.73 24.23 -28.34
C ALA A 54 6.81 23.48 -29.68
N PHE A 55 6.21 22.30 -29.77
CA PHE A 55 6.15 21.51 -30.99
C PHE A 55 5.32 22.20 -32.07
N ALA A 56 4.11 22.65 -31.74
CA ALA A 56 3.21 23.31 -32.67
C ALA A 56 3.75 24.68 -33.13
N GLY A 57 4.51 25.37 -32.28
CA GLY A 57 5.25 26.59 -32.62
C GLY A 57 6.29 26.42 -33.75
N ARG A 58 6.71 25.18 -34.06
CA ARG A 58 7.61 24.88 -35.19
C ARG A 58 6.92 24.94 -36.55
N PHE A 59 5.59 25.09 -36.58
CA PHE A 59 4.76 25.09 -37.79
C PHE A 59 4.11 26.47 -37.97
N PRO A 60 4.88 27.52 -38.35
CA PRO A 60 4.38 28.89 -38.44
C PRO A 60 3.32 29.08 -39.54
N TRP A 61 3.22 28.16 -40.50
CA TRP A 61 2.25 28.20 -41.60
C TRP A 61 0.86 27.66 -41.23
N LEU A 62 0.71 27.02 -40.05
CA LEU A 62 -0.60 26.56 -39.59
C LEU A 62 -1.43 27.74 -39.07
N SER A 63 -2.74 27.68 -39.33
CA SER A 63 -3.69 28.60 -38.71
C SER A 63 -3.74 28.39 -37.19
N PRO A 64 -4.21 29.38 -36.41
CA PRO A 64 -4.35 29.24 -34.96
C PRO A 64 -5.22 28.04 -34.55
N ALA A 65 -6.29 27.76 -35.28
CA ALA A 65 -7.19 26.64 -35.00
C ALA A 65 -6.49 25.28 -35.24
N GLU A 66 -5.78 25.13 -36.37
CA GLU A 66 -5.02 23.91 -36.67
C GLU A 66 -3.87 23.70 -35.67
N ARG A 67 -3.26 24.80 -35.19
CA ARG A 67 -2.23 24.74 -34.16
C ARG A 67 -2.80 24.24 -32.84
N GLU A 68 -3.94 24.76 -32.41
CA GLU A 68 -4.59 24.32 -31.17
C GLU A 68 -5.03 22.85 -31.25
N ASP A 69 -5.56 22.41 -32.40
CA ASP A 69 -5.88 21.00 -32.63
C ASP A 69 -4.63 20.11 -32.55
N LEU A 70 -3.51 20.55 -33.13
CA LEU A 70 -2.24 19.83 -33.06
C LEU A 70 -1.69 19.78 -31.62
N GLU A 71 -1.76 20.88 -30.88
CA GLU A 71 -1.35 20.95 -29.48
C GLU A 71 -2.14 19.95 -28.64
N ARG A 72 -3.46 19.95 -28.76
CA ARG A 72 -4.34 18.99 -28.05
C ARG A 72 -4.02 17.54 -28.42
N ALA A 73 -3.86 17.24 -29.70
CA ALA A 73 -3.55 15.88 -30.15
C ALA A 73 -2.17 15.40 -29.64
N TYR A 74 -1.17 16.26 -29.69
CA TYR A 74 0.18 15.92 -29.24
C TYR A 74 0.25 15.76 -27.72
N ALA A 75 -0.37 16.65 -26.94
CA ALA A 75 -0.43 16.54 -25.49
C ALA A 75 -1.11 15.23 -25.05
N ALA A 76 -2.24 14.89 -25.69
CA ALA A 76 -2.93 13.63 -25.43
C ALA A 76 -2.05 12.41 -25.74
N ASP A 77 -1.33 12.41 -26.88
CA ASP A 77 -0.42 11.31 -27.22
C ASP A 77 0.74 11.16 -26.23
N ARG A 78 1.34 12.29 -25.81
CA ARG A 78 2.42 12.31 -24.81
C ARG A 78 1.96 11.76 -23.46
N LEU A 79 0.74 12.10 -23.02
CA LEU A 79 0.17 11.58 -21.78
C LEU A 79 -0.11 10.08 -21.84
N ARG A 80 -0.69 9.58 -22.94
CA ARG A 80 -0.87 8.13 -23.15
C ARG A 80 0.46 7.38 -23.09
N TYR A 81 1.50 7.94 -23.72
CA TYR A 81 2.84 7.35 -23.66
C TYR A 81 3.39 7.33 -22.22
N ALA A 82 3.18 8.41 -21.44
CA ALA A 82 3.60 8.47 -20.05
C ALA A 82 2.89 7.40 -19.19
N GLU A 83 1.57 7.22 -19.36
CA GLU A 83 0.79 6.16 -18.72
C GLU A 83 1.37 4.78 -19.03
N ASP A 84 1.61 4.47 -20.31
CA ASP A 84 2.18 3.20 -20.75
C ASP A 84 3.58 2.94 -20.16
N VAL A 85 4.38 3.98 -19.94
CA VAL A 85 5.70 3.86 -19.29
C VAL A 85 5.52 3.50 -17.81
N VAL A 86 4.63 4.18 -17.10
CA VAL A 86 4.35 3.91 -15.68
C VAL A 86 3.79 2.51 -15.50
N ASP A 87 2.83 2.10 -16.33
CA ASP A 87 2.21 0.77 -16.25
C ASP A 87 3.23 -0.36 -16.47
N ARG A 88 4.10 -0.20 -17.47
CA ARG A 88 5.20 -1.16 -17.70
C ARG A 88 6.16 -1.22 -16.52
N ALA A 89 6.48 -0.09 -15.89
CA ALA A 89 7.34 -0.05 -14.72
C ALA A 89 6.68 -0.75 -13.52
N VAL A 90 5.41 -0.47 -13.26
CA VAL A 90 4.61 -1.11 -12.20
C VAL A 90 4.56 -2.62 -12.41
N GLU A 91 4.30 -3.07 -13.63
CA GLU A 91 4.24 -4.49 -13.95
C GLU A 91 5.60 -5.18 -13.73
N ARG A 92 6.71 -4.58 -14.16
CA ARG A 92 8.06 -5.08 -13.85
C ARG A 92 8.32 -5.18 -12.34
N CYS A 93 7.95 -4.15 -11.58
CA CYS A 93 8.12 -4.14 -10.13
C CYS A 93 7.32 -5.28 -9.46
N ARG A 94 6.08 -5.53 -9.92
CA ARG A 94 5.26 -6.65 -9.45
C ARG A 94 5.90 -8.00 -9.77
N GLN A 95 6.41 -8.17 -10.99
CA GLN A 95 7.09 -9.40 -11.40
C GLN A 95 8.34 -9.66 -10.56
N LEU A 96 9.17 -8.63 -10.32
CA LEU A 96 10.34 -8.73 -9.43
C LEU A 96 9.92 -9.11 -8.01
N ALA A 97 8.94 -8.39 -7.44
CA ALA A 97 8.46 -8.66 -6.09
C ALA A 97 7.91 -10.10 -5.96
N ALA A 98 7.21 -10.61 -6.97
CA ALA A 98 6.73 -11.99 -7.00
C ALA A 98 7.88 -13.01 -6.99
N ARG A 99 8.92 -12.78 -7.81
CA ARG A 99 10.12 -13.63 -7.86
C ARG A 99 10.82 -13.67 -6.50
N TYR A 100 11.12 -12.51 -5.92
CA TYR A 100 11.77 -12.44 -4.60
C TYR A 100 10.92 -13.09 -3.49
N ARG A 101 9.61 -12.84 -3.46
CA ARG A 101 8.73 -13.50 -2.47
C ARG A 101 8.71 -15.02 -2.60
N SER A 102 8.84 -15.54 -3.83
CA SER A 102 8.91 -16.98 -4.06
C SER A 102 10.21 -17.57 -3.51
N GLU A 103 11.33 -16.87 -3.71
CA GLU A 103 12.64 -17.28 -3.21
C GLU A 103 12.71 -17.22 -1.68
N CYS A 104 12.24 -16.13 -1.07
CA CYS A 104 12.17 -16.01 0.38
C CYS A 104 11.30 -17.13 0.99
N ARG A 105 10.13 -17.40 0.41
CA ARG A 105 9.26 -18.50 0.88
C ARG A 105 9.96 -19.85 0.81
N ARG A 106 10.72 -20.11 -0.26
CA ARG A 106 11.50 -21.35 -0.41
C ARG A 106 12.58 -21.48 0.67
N ILE A 107 13.30 -20.39 0.96
CA ILE A 107 14.33 -20.37 2.00
C ILE A 107 13.70 -20.54 3.38
N CYS A 108 12.63 -19.81 3.70
CA CYS A 108 11.89 -19.95 4.95
C CYS A 108 11.36 -21.36 5.14
N ALA A 109 10.81 -22.00 4.10
CA ALA A 109 10.33 -23.38 4.18
C ALA A 109 11.47 -24.37 4.46
N ARG A 110 12.64 -24.19 3.84
CA ARG A 110 13.83 -25.01 4.13
C ARG A 110 14.27 -24.87 5.58
N TRP A 111 14.38 -23.64 6.08
CA TRP A 111 14.75 -23.40 7.48
C TRP A 111 13.71 -23.94 8.45
N ALA A 112 12.41 -23.78 8.15
CA ALA A 112 11.34 -24.36 8.95
C ALA A 112 11.44 -25.89 9.00
N ALA A 113 11.72 -26.56 7.87
CA ALA A 113 11.91 -28.00 7.83
C ALA A 113 13.13 -28.46 8.66
N VAL A 114 14.25 -27.73 8.59
CA VAL A 114 15.44 -28.02 9.41
C VAL A 114 15.15 -27.82 10.90
N CYS A 115 14.47 -26.75 11.29
CA CYS A 115 14.10 -26.53 12.69
C CYS A 115 13.16 -27.62 13.20
N LEU A 116 12.17 -28.03 12.39
CA LEU A 116 11.25 -29.12 12.73
C LEU A 116 11.97 -30.46 12.87
N SER A 117 12.91 -30.79 11.97
CA SER A 117 13.66 -32.05 12.05
C SER A 117 14.56 -32.11 13.28
N VAL A 118 15.24 -31.00 13.61
CA VAL A 118 16.05 -30.89 14.83
C VAL A 118 15.17 -31.01 16.09
N ALA A 119 14.01 -30.36 16.12
CA ALA A 119 13.08 -30.46 17.24
C ALA A 119 12.55 -31.89 17.44
N LEU A 120 12.20 -32.58 16.35
CA LEU A 120 11.78 -33.99 16.38
C LEU A 120 12.91 -34.91 16.86
N ALA A 121 14.13 -34.73 16.36
CA ALA A 121 15.29 -35.50 16.81
C ALA A 121 15.58 -35.30 18.31
N ALA A 122 15.52 -34.05 18.78
CA ALA A 122 15.68 -33.73 20.20
C ALA A 122 14.57 -34.36 21.06
N ALA A 123 13.31 -34.30 20.60
CA ALA A 123 12.19 -34.94 21.30
C ALA A 123 12.35 -36.46 21.39
N LEU A 124 12.76 -37.13 20.30
CA LEU A 124 13.04 -38.57 20.30
C LEU A 124 14.18 -38.91 21.27
N LEU A 125 15.28 -38.16 21.24
CA LEU A 125 16.39 -38.35 22.17
C LEU A 125 16.02 -38.13 23.64
N ALA A 126 15.03 -37.27 23.93
CA ALA A 126 14.53 -37.05 25.29
C ALA A 126 13.57 -38.16 25.75
N VAL A 127 12.69 -38.66 24.85
CA VAL A 127 11.64 -39.63 25.18
C VAL A 127 12.18 -41.07 25.26
N VAL A 128 13.06 -41.48 24.36
CA VAL A 128 13.64 -42.84 24.32
C VAL A 128 14.28 -43.27 25.65
N PRO A 129 15.16 -42.49 26.29
CA PRO A 129 15.76 -42.87 27.57
C PRO A 129 14.80 -42.80 28.76
N VAL A 130 13.68 -42.07 28.64
CA VAL A 130 12.61 -42.08 29.65
C VAL A 130 11.75 -43.33 29.50
N ALA A 131 11.40 -43.70 28.26
CA ALA A 131 10.64 -44.90 27.96
C ALA A 131 11.42 -46.19 28.23
N LEU A 132 12.75 -46.19 28.06
CA LEU A 132 13.62 -47.31 28.42
C LEU A 132 13.84 -47.45 29.95
N ARG A 133 13.45 -46.45 30.74
CA ARG A 133 13.56 -46.45 32.21
C ARG A 133 12.22 -46.68 32.94
N ALA A 134 11.11 -46.69 32.21
CA ALA A 134 9.76 -46.97 32.71
C ALA A 134 9.42 -48.44 32.48
#